data_AF-A0A1Y3U2V3-F1
#
_entry.id   AF-A0A1Y3U2V3-F1
#
_cell.length_a   1.000
_cell.length_b   1.000
_cell.length_c   1.000
_cell.angle_alpha   90.00
_cell.angle_beta   90.00
_cell.angle_gamma   90.00
#
_symmetry.space_group_name_H-M   'P 1'
#
loop_
_entity.id
_entity.type
_entity.pdbx_description
1 polymer ?
#
loop_
_entity_poly.entity_id
_entity_poly.type
_entity_poly.pdbx_seq_one_letter_code
_entity_poly.pdbx_strand_id
1 'polypeptide(L)'
;MTRGMTIGILAVAVVAVVAIVLAVSGVFGGGAHKSAQGIADQTDALFDDLMQSDFDSAAFEKFGSGIIDLIPPEFIDSALEETGRTREELIQYMGSSLGGSMEYYASTPSSYTDMFTISIDVELGDRLDSYDIESINDALASSGCDGVVTEGYYLTGEVSVTFNEDYEGYSAGETESEDMGNIGVCAIKIGNSWYLWPGVY
;
A
#
# COMPACT_ATOMS: atom_id res chain seq x y z
N MET A 1 10.06 26.65 -6.98
CA MET A 1 9.79 26.31 -8.42
C MET A 1 8.46 26.97 -8.86
N THR A 2 7.60 26.39 -9.71
CA THR A 2 6.15 26.71 -9.66
C THR A 2 5.48 25.79 -8.64
N ARG A 3 4.50 26.25 -7.87
CA ARG A 3 3.92 25.53 -6.70
C ARG A 3 3.66 24.03 -6.95
N GLY A 4 2.76 23.70 -7.87
CA GLY A 4 2.43 22.31 -8.25
C GLY A 4 3.59 21.51 -8.87
N MET A 5 4.71 22.13 -9.21
CA MET A 5 5.93 21.43 -9.68
C MET A 5 6.83 21.00 -8.52
N THR A 6 6.68 21.59 -7.33
CA THR A 6 7.32 21.08 -6.09
C THR A 6 6.52 19.91 -5.54
N ILE A 7 5.18 20.04 -5.47
CA ILE A 7 4.27 18.96 -5.04
C ILE A 7 4.40 17.75 -5.97
N GLY A 8 4.30 17.96 -7.29
CA GLY A 8 4.46 16.89 -8.27
C GLY A 8 5.85 16.21 -8.30
N ILE A 9 6.88 16.74 -7.62
CA ILE A 9 8.14 16.01 -7.40
C ILE A 9 8.05 15.11 -6.16
N LEU A 10 7.38 15.57 -5.10
CA LEU A 10 7.09 14.80 -3.88
C LEU A 10 6.09 13.68 -4.15
N ALA A 11 5.06 13.93 -4.99
CA ALA A 11 4.03 12.97 -5.37
C ALA A 11 4.52 11.94 -6.41
N VAL A 12 5.29 12.34 -7.43
CA VAL A 12 5.87 11.39 -8.41
C VAL A 12 6.88 10.43 -7.76
N ALA A 13 7.48 10.80 -6.62
CA ALA A 13 8.28 9.85 -5.83
C ALA A 13 7.44 8.69 -5.28
N VAL A 14 6.14 8.86 -5.06
CA VAL A 14 5.23 7.86 -4.46
C VAL A 14 4.85 6.75 -5.43
N VAL A 15 4.76 7.02 -6.74
CA VAL A 15 4.16 6.11 -7.74
C VAL A 15 5.19 5.15 -8.36
N ALA A 16 6.00 4.50 -7.51
CA ALA A 16 7.21 3.77 -7.90
C ALA A 16 7.03 2.24 -8.11
N VAL A 17 6.11 1.85 -8.99
CA VAL A 17 6.04 0.53 -9.70
C VAL A 17 6.22 -0.74 -8.84
N VAL A 18 5.12 -1.37 -8.45
CA VAL A 18 5.11 -2.76 -7.94
C VAL A 18 5.50 -3.74 -9.06
N ALA A 19 6.59 -4.50 -8.86
CA ALA A 19 7.10 -5.50 -9.80
C ALA A 19 7.38 -6.82 -9.07
N ILE A 20 6.34 -7.63 -8.89
CA ILE A 20 6.28 -8.75 -7.93
C ILE A 20 7.31 -9.86 -8.26
N VAL A 21 8.21 -10.14 -7.30
CA VAL A 21 9.04 -11.37 -7.24
C VAL A 21 9.20 -11.78 -5.77
N LEU A 22 8.98 -13.06 -5.42
CA LEU A 22 8.07 -13.44 -4.31
C LEU A 22 8.68 -13.84 -2.92
N ALA A 23 8.34 -15.00 -2.35
CA ALA A 23 7.92 -15.16 -0.94
C ALA A 23 8.27 -16.52 -0.25
N VAL A 24 7.81 -16.95 0.96
CA VAL A 24 8.07 -16.50 2.37
C VAL A 24 7.87 -17.60 3.50
N SER A 25 7.61 -17.23 4.77
CA SER A 25 7.48 -18.10 5.98
C SER A 25 7.97 -17.38 7.27
N GLY A 26 7.22 -16.96 8.31
CA GLY A 26 5.77 -16.95 8.61
C GLY A 26 5.38 -16.07 9.83
N VAL A 27 4.11 -16.15 10.25
CA VAL A 27 3.51 -15.67 11.55
C VAL A 27 3.24 -14.16 11.75
N PHE A 28 2.13 -13.70 11.18
CA PHE A 28 1.01 -13.03 11.89
C PHE A 28 -0.29 -13.36 11.09
N GLY A 29 -1.53 -13.00 11.44
CA GLY A 29 -2.07 -12.29 12.63
C GLY A 29 -3.62 -12.40 12.74
N GLY A 30 -4.22 -13.44 12.15
CA GLY A 30 -5.44 -13.31 11.34
C GLY A 30 -6.82 -13.04 11.98
N GLY A 31 -7.68 -12.42 11.17
CA GLY A 31 -9.12 -12.31 11.35
C GLY A 31 -9.82 -11.96 10.03
N ALA A 32 -10.88 -12.69 9.67
CA ALA A 32 -11.57 -12.49 8.39
C ALA A 32 -12.18 -11.07 8.25
N HIS A 33 -11.67 -10.29 7.29
CA HIS A 33 -12.11 -8.92 7.02
C HIS A 33 -13.54 -8.92 6.44
N LYS A 34 -14.40 -7.99 6.89
CA LYS A 34 -15.86 -8.12 6.78
C LYS A 34 -16.51 -7.28 5.68
N SER A 35 -15.78 -6.34 5.10
CA SER A 35 -16.25 -5.42 4.06
C SER A 35 -15.06 -4.92 3.23
N ALA A 36 -15.33 -4.48 2.00
CA ALA A 36 -14.33 -3.82 1.15
C ALA A 36 -13.78 -2.54 1.81
N GLN A 37 -14.68 -1.73 2.38
CA GLN A 37 -14.33 -0.58 3.21
C GLN A 37 -13.38 -0.97 4.35
N GLY A 38 -13.63 -2.10 5.01
CA GLY A 38 -12.74 -2.57 6.08
C GLY A 38 -11.35 -3.00 5.61
N ILE A 39 -11.13 -3.22 4.31
CA ILE A 39 -9.77 -3.36 3.73
C ILE A 39 -9.16 -1.98 3.46
N ALA A 40 -9.93 -1.02 2.94
CA ALA A 40 -9.49 0.38 2.82
C ALA A 40 -9.08 0.95 4.19
N ASP A 41 -9.97 0.92 5.20
CA ASP A 41 -9.74 1.39 6.57
C ASP A 41 -8.48 0.76 7.23
N GLN A 42 -8.14 -0.49 6.87
CA GLN A 42 -6.93 -1.17 7.38
C GLN A 42 -5.67 -0.87 6.56
N THR A 43 -5.81 -0.52 5.27
CA THR A 43 -4.69 -0.08 4.42
C THR A 43 -4.31 1.36 4.76
N ASP A 44 -5.31 2.23 4.94
CA ASP A 44 -5.22 3.60 5.44
C ASP A 44 -4.44 3.67 6.77
N ALA A 45 -4.91 2.95 7.80
CA ALA A 45 -4.28 2.91 9.10
C ALA A 45 -2.85 2.31 9.10
N LEU A 46 -2.46 1.57 8.06
CA LEU A 46 -1.09 1.11 7.87
C LEU A 46 -0.20 2.20 7.24
N PHE A 47 -0.72 2.97 6.29
CA PHE A 47 0.00 4.13 5.75
C PHE A 47 0.14 5.25 6.79
N ASP A 48 -0.90 5.56 7.58
CA ASP A 48 -0.83 6.54 8.68
C ASP A 48 0.23 6.15 9.74
N ASP A 49 0.24 4.89 10.17
CA ASP A 49 1.24 4.37 11.11
C ASP A 49 2.68 4.43 10.57
N LEU A 50 2.85 4.27 9.24
CA LEU A 50 4.13 4.50 8.57
C LEU A 50 4.49 5.99 8.47
N MET A 51 3.53 6.87 8.16
CA MET A 51 3.74 8.33 8.07
C MET A 51 4.08 8.97 9.42
N GLN A 52 3.57 8.40 10.52
CA GLN A 52 3.89 8.82 11.89
C GLN A 52 5.18 8.20 12.45
N SER A 53 5.95 7.45 11.64
CA SER A 53 7.17 6.77 12.07
C SER A 53 8.45 7.55 11.74
N ASP A 54 9.57 7.16 12.35
CA ASP A 54 10.92 7.63 11.98
C ASP A 54 11.42 7.08 10.62
N PHE A 55 10.57 6.36 9.86
CA PHE A 55 10.91 5.59 8.65
C PHE A 55 12.12 4.66 8.82
N ASP A 56 12.24 4.03 9.99
CA ASP A 56 13.27 3.02 10.24
C ASP A 56 12.88 1.65 9.65
N SER A 57 13.82 0.70 9.69
CA SER A 57 13.58 -0.65 9.16
C SER A 57 12.44 -1.40 9.87
N ALA A 58 12.16 -1.09 11.14
CA ALA A 58 11.09 -1.74 11.90
C ALA A 58 9.71 -1.14 11.55
N ALA A 59 9.63 0.14 11.17
CA ALA A 59 8.43 0.75 10.61
C ALA A 59 8.05 0.10 9.27
N PHE A 60 9.01 -0.03 8.34
CA PHE A 60 8.79 -0.74 7.07
C PHE A 60 8.47 -2.23 7.28
N GLU A 61 9.08 -2.89 8.28
CA GLU A 61 8.77 -4.27 8.64
C GLU A 61 7.34 -4.42 9.18
N LYS A 62 6.91 -3.52 10.07
CA LYS A 62 5.54 -3.50 10.60
C LYS A 62 4.50 -3.24 9.50
N PHE A 63 4.75 -2.24 8.66
CA PHE A 63 3.89 -1.88 7.53
C PHE A 63 3.75 -3.04 6.52
N GLY A 64 4.88 -3.60 6.07
CA GLY A 64 4.89 -4.74 5.15
C GLY A 64 4.21 -5.98 5.71
N SER A 65 4.38 -6.27 7.01
CA SER A 65 3.67 -7.37 7.69
C SER A 65 2.16 -7.15 7.73
N GLY A 66 1.72 -5.93 8.06
CA GLY A 66 0.31 -5.55 8.04
C GLY A 66 -0.33 -5.75 6.67
N ILE A 67 0.33 -5.30 5.59
CA ILE A 67 -0.16 -5.47 4.22
C ILE A 67 -0.30 -6.95 3.84
N ILE A 68 0.68 -7.80 4.20
CA ILE A 68 0.64 -9.24 3.90
C ILE A 68 -0.47 -9.95 4.69
N ASP A 69 -0.74 -9.52 5.92
CA ASP A 69 -1.83 -10.04 6.75
C ASP A 69 -3.24 -9.73 6.17
N LEU A 70 -3.38 -8.77 5.25
CA LEU A 70 -4.62 -8.48 4.52
C LEU A 70 -4.82 -9.37 3.27
N ILE A 71 -3.77 -9.99 2.73
CA ILE A 71 -3.78 -10.76 1.47
C ILE A 71 -4.30 -12.19 1.73
N PRO A 72 -4.96 -12.90 0.77
CA PRO A 72 -5.46 -14.25 1.02
C PRO A 72 -4.33 -15.18 1.47
N PRO A 73 -4.45 -15.89 2.61
CA PRO A 73 -3.34 -16.67 3.17
C PRO A 73 -2.95 -17.83 2.26
N GLU A 74 -3.88 -18.45 1.53
CA GLU A 74 -3.59 -19.48 0.54
C GLU A 74 -2.74 -18.96 -0.62
N PHE A 75 -2.94 -17.70 -1.05
CA PHE A 75 -2.15 -17.07 -2.10
C PHE A 75 -0.75 -16.71 -1.59
N ILE A 76 -0.65 -16.20 -0.37
CA ILE A 76 0.64 -16.01 0.31
C ILE A 76 1.37 -17.35 0.42
N ASP A 77 0.74 -18.38 1.00
CA ASP A 77 1.29 -19.72 1.22
C ASP A 77 1.76 -20.40 -0.08
N SER A 78 1.05 -20.21 -1.19
CA SER A 78 1.45 -20.68 -2.52
C SER A 78 2.64 -19.91 -3.09
N ALA A 79 2.63 -18.57 -3.00
CA ALA A 79 3.76 -17.74 -3.40
C ALA A 79 5.06 -18.08 -2.65
N LEU A 80 4.96 -18.71 -1.47
CA LEU A 80 6.12 -19.29 -0.76
C LEU A 80 6.67 -20.52 -1.47
N GLU A 81 5.80 -21.50 -1.71
CA GLU A 81 6.21 -22.80 -2.24
C GLU A 81 6.78 -22.68 -3.65
N GLU A 82 6.29 -21.73 -4.45
CA GLU A 82 6.82 -21.47 -5.78
C GLU A 82 8.23 -20.84 -5.79
N THR A 83 8.66 -20.13 -4.73
CA THR A 83 9.84 -19.23 -4.82
C THR A 83 10.85 -19.25 -3.67
N GLY A 84 10.49 -19.75 -2.48
CA GLY A 84 11.45 -20.18 -1.45
C GLY A 84 12.20 -19.10 -0.65
N ARG A 85 11.61 -17.93 -0.42
CA ARG A 85 12.09 -16.86 0.49
C ARG A 85 11.55 -17.02 1.95
N THR A 86 11.82 -16.10 2.88
CA THR A 86 11.26 -16.05 4.27
C THR A 86 10.36 -14.84 4.53
N ARG A 87 9.51 -14.81 5.58
CA ARG A 87 8.50 -13.72 5.77
C ARG A 87 9.13 -12.37 6.01
N GLU A 88 10.31 -12.31 6.64
CA GLU A 88 11.08 -11.08 6.69
C GLU A 88 11.39 -10.52 5.28
N GLU A 89 11.59 -11.36 4.25
CA GLU A 89 11.92 -10.92 2.88
C GLU A 89 10.73 -10.36 2.08
N LEU A 90 9.50 -10.90 2.19
CA LEU A 90 8.31 -10.24 1.60
C LEU A 90 7.81 -9.10 2.46
N ILE A 91 7.97 -9.17 3.79
CA ILE A 91 7.70 -8.04 4.67
C ILE A 91 8.55 -6.85 4.24
N GLN A 92 9.87 -7.04 4.10
CA GLN A 92 10.78 -6.01 3.62
C GLN A 92 10.46 -5.62 2.16
N TYR A 93 10.17 -6.57 1.27
CA TYR A 93 9.78 -6.24 -0.11
C TYR A 93 8.49 -5.41 -0.19
N MET A 94 7.43 -5.75 0.54
CA MET A 94 6.17 -5.00 0.53
C MET A 94 6.34 -3.64 1.22
N GLY A 95 7.13 -3.59 2.31
CA GLY A 95 7.58 -2.37 2.96
C GLY A 95 8.27 -1.41 1.99
N SER A 96 9.30 -1.89 1.30
CA SER A 96 10.06 -1.12 0.30
C SER A 96 9.37 -0.97 -1.06
N SER A 97 8.33 -1.76 -1.41
CA SER A 97 7.64 -1.65 -2.69
C SER A 97 6.41 -0.73 -2.64
N LEU A 98 5.77 -0.59 -1.47
CA LEU A 98 4.67 0.36 -1.26
C LEU A 98 5.12 1.60 -0.48
N GLY A 99 6.18 1.47 0.33
CA GLY A 99 6.79 2.54 1.12
C GLY A 99 8.22 2.94 0.70
N GLY A 100 8.85 2.34 -0.31
CA GLY A 100 10.21 2.71 -0.75
C GLY A 100 10.33 4.13 -1.32
N SER A 101 9.19 4.71 -1.72
CA SER A 101 9.03 6.15 -1.95
C SER A 101 9.34 7.00 -0.70
N MET A 102 9.10 6.46 0.49
CA MET A 102 9.30 7.07 1.79
C MET A 102 10.67 6.78 2.38
N GLU A 103 11.37 5.73 1.91
CA GLU A 103 12.82 5.56 2.16
C GLU A 103 13.61 6.78 1.64
N TYR A 104 13.12 7.49 0.63
CA TYR A 104 13.68 8.78 0.22
C TYR A 104 13.65 9.81 1.35
N TYR A 105 12.52 9.96 2.05
CA TYR A 105 12.40 10.85 3.22
C TYR A 105 13.25 10.35 4.39
N ALA A 106 13.30 9.04 4.64
CA ALA A 106 14.21 8.42 5.63
C ALA A 106 15.70 8.74 5.37
N SER A 107 16.10 8.80 4.09
CA SER A 107 17.45 9.15 3.66
C SER A 107 17.74 10.65 3.61
N THR A 108 16.69 11.48 3.72
CA THR A 108 16.77 12.93 3.65
C THR A 108 17.15 13.49 5.04
N PRO A 109 17.96 14.56 5.15
CA PRO A 109 18.31 15.14 6.45
C PRO A 109 17.05 15.57 7.22
N SER A 110 16.98 15.24 8.52
CA SER A 110 15.77 15.45 9.34
C SER A 110 15.22 16.88 9.30
N SER A 111 16.10 17.88 9.09
CA SER A 111 15.71 19.28 8.91
C SER A 111 14.78 19.54 7.72
N TYR A 112 14.53 18.57 6.82
CA TYR A 112 13.47 18.63 5.82
C TYR A 112 12.20 17.89 6.28
N THR A 113 12.32 16.71 6.90
CA THR A 113 11.14 16.01 7.45
C THR A 113 10.49 16.79 8.60
N ASP A 114 11.26 17.63 9.31
CA ASP A 114 10.75 18.59 10.28
C ASP A 114 9.88 19.70 9.61
N MET A 115 10.17 20.05 8.34
CA MET A 115 9.49 21.14 7.61
C MET A 115 8.10 20.78 7.08
N PHE A 116 7.77 19.48 6.96
CA PHE A 116 6.50 19.04 6.39
C PHE A 116 5.97 17.76 7.05
N THR A 117 4.66 17.69 7.21
CA THR A 117 3.93 16.47 7.58
C THR A 117 3.20 15.94 6.35
N ILE A 118 3.41 14.67 6.03
CA ILE A 118 2.77 13.97 4.92
C ILE A 118 1.68 13.05 5.50
N SER A 119 0.48 13.06 4.91
CA SER A 119 -0.49 11.97 5.08
C SER A 119 -0.76 11.29 3.73
N ILE A 120 -1.17 10.02 3.79
CA ILE A 120 -1.67 9.25 2.67
C ILE A 120 -2.99 8.66 3.13
N ASP A 121 -4.08 9.16 2.58
CA ASP A 121 -5.45 8.84 2.95
C ASP A 121 -5.99 7.83 1.92
N VAL A 122 -6.42 6.63 2.34
CA VAL A 122 -6.78 5.52 1.43
C VAL A 122 -8.27 5.24 1.40
N GLU A 123 -8.90 5.49 0.25
CA GLU A 123 -10.33 5.33 0.02
C GLU A 123 -10.70 4.08 -0.80
N LEU A 124 -11.99 3.72 -0.72
CA LEU A 124 -12.59 2.66 -1.52
C LEU A 124 -13.08 3.23 -2.87
N GLY A 125 -12.33 2.96 -3.93
CA GLY A 125 -12.60 3.44 -5.29
C GLY A 125 -13.63 2.63 -6.07
N ASP A 126 -13.55 2.74 -7.40
CA ASP A 126 -14.49 2.09 -8.32
C ASP A 126 -14.52 0.55 -8.18
N ARG A 127 -15.67 -0.04 -8.48
CA ARG A 127 -15.86 -1.50 -8.48
C ARG A 127 -15.07 -2.13 -9.63
N LEU A 128 -14.34 -3.21 -9.35
CA LEU A 128 -13.68 -4.04 -10.37
C LEU A 128 -14.70 -4.54 -11.40
N ASP A 129 -14.30 -4.55 -12.67
CA ASP A 129 -15.13 -5.06 -13.76
C ASP A 129 -15.04 -6.60 -13.90
N SER A 130 -15.67 -7.17 -14.94
CA SER A 130 -15.64 -8.62 -15.16
C SER A 130 -14.30 -9.16 -15.64
N TYR A 131 -13.52 -8.37 -16.40
CA TYR A 131 -12.19 -8.73 -16.88
C TYR A 131 -11.18 -8.66 -15.73
N ASP A 132 -11.25 -7.61 -14.91
CA ASP A 132 -10.48 -7.49 -13.67
C ASP A 132 -10.64 -8.74 -12.78
N ILE A 133 -11.90 -9.13 -12.54
CA ILE A 133 -12.25 -10.29 -11.72
C ILE A 133 -11.86 -11.62 -12.39
N GLU A 134 -11.92 -11.74 -13.72
CA GLU A 134 -11.45 -12.93 -14.45
C GLU A 134 -9.93 -13.08 -14.34
N SER A 135 -9.17 -12.00 -14.54
CA SER A 135 -7.70 -11.92 -14.40
C SER A 135 -7.22 -12.33 -13.00
N ILE A 136 -7.89 -11.84 -11.94
CA ILE A 136 -7.57 -12.20 -10.55
C ILE A 136 -7.92 -13.67 -10.26
N ASN A 137 -9.03 -14.20 -10.79
CA ASN A 137 -9.39 -15.60 -10.61
C ASN A 137 -8.42 -16.56 -11.32
N ASP A 138 -7.94 -16.23 -12.52
CA ASP A 138 -6.91 -17.01 -13.23
C ASP A 138 -5.58 -17.04 -12.44
N ALA A 139 -5.20 -15.92 -11.80
CA ALA A 139 -4.03 -15.87 -10.92
C ALA A 139 -4.21 -16.74 -9.67
N LEU A 140 -5.34 -16.60 -8.94
CA LEU A 140 -5.67 -17.42 -7.77
C LEU A 140 -5.70 -18.93 -8.09
N ALA A 141 -6.33 -19.30 -9.20
CA ALA A 141 -6.39 -20.69 -9.65
C ALA A 141 -5.01 -21.25 -10.06
N SER A 142 -4.15 -20.42 -10.64
CA SER A 142 -2.76 -20.79 -10.94
C SER A 142 -1.96 -21.04 -9.65
N SER A 143 -2.15 -20.20 -8.63
CA SER A 143 -1.60 -20.37 -7.29
C SER A 143 -2.33 -21.45 -6.45
N GLY A 144 -3.26 -22.23 -7.02
CA GLY A 144 -3.92 -23.33 -6.30
C GLY A 144 -4.87 -22.90 -5.18
N CYS A 145 -5.31 -21.64 -5.15
CA CYS A 145 -6.36 -21.16 -4.24
C CYS A 145 -7.72 -21.60 -4.78
N ASP A 146 -8.49 -22.40 -4.01
CA ASP A 146 -9.85 -22.82 -4.37
C ASP A 146 -10.89 -21.66 -4.28
N GLY A 147 -10.44 -20.48 -3.83
CA GLY A 147 -11.26 -19.30 -3.60
C GLY A 147 -11.56 -18.48 -4.86
N VAL A 148 -12.84 -18.41 -5.24
CA VAL A 148 -13.32 -17.57 -6.34
C VAL A 148 -13.65 -16.15 -5.86
N VAL A 149 -13.09 -15.13 -6.51
CA VAL A 149 -13.46 -13.72 -6.35
C VAL A 149 -14.83 -13.47 -7.00
N THR A 150 -15.76 -12.95 -6.20
CA THR A 150 -17.15 -12.68 -6.63
C THR A 150 -17.50 -11.20 -6.70
N GLU A 151 -16.65 -10.36 -6.12
CA GLU A 151 -16.83 -8.92 -5.96
C GLU A 151 -15.48 -8.31 -5.63
N GLY A 152 -15.23 -7.07 -6.08
CA GLY A 152 -14.03 -6.34 -5.74
C GLY A 152 -14.14 -4.86 -6.05
N TYR A 153 -13.25 -4.07 -5.45
CA TYR A 153 -13.16 -2.62 -5.59
C TYR A 153 -11.69 -2.20 -5.61
N TYR A 154 -11.33 -1.26 -6.48
CA TYR A 154 -10.03 -0.60 -6.41
C TYR A 154 -9.85 0.15 -5.09
N LEU A 155 -8.62 0.29 -4.61
CA LEU A 155 -8.30 1.30 -3.60
C LEU A 155 -7.69 2.52 -4.29
N THR A 156 -8.06 3.70 -3.83
CA THR A 156 -7.54 4.99 -4.28
C THR A 156 -6.82 5.70 -3.14
N GLY A 157 -5.88 6.58 -3.46
CA GLY A 157 -5.13 7.34 -2.46
C GLY A 157 -5.11 8.84 -2.77
N GLU A 158 -5.23 9.67 -1.73
CA GLU A 158 -4.83 11.08 -1.78
C GLU A 158 -3.55 11.24 -0.95
N VAL A 159 -2.55 11.96 -1.46
CA VAL A 159 -1.38 12.36 -0.67
C VAL A 159 -1.50 13.85 -0.32
N SER A 160 -1.46 14.16 0.97
CA SER A 160 -1.54 15.52 1.48
C SER A 160 -0.23 15.93 2.16
N VAL A 161 0.26 17.14 1.89
CA VAL A 161 1.48 17.70 2.48
C VAL A 161 1.15 19.01 3.19
N THR A 162 1.36 19.03 4.51
CA THR A 162 1.19 20.23 5.35
C THR A 162 2.55 20.80 5.73
N PHE A 163 2.75 22.10 5.49
CA PHE A 163 4.00 22.79 5.81
C PHE A 163 4.04 23.22 7.28
N ASN A 164 5.07 22.80 8.02
CA ASN A 164 5.25 23.13 9.45
C ASN A 164 5.89 24.51 9.67
N GLU A 165 6.61 25.03 8.67
CA GLU A 165 7.16 26.39 8.65
C GLU A 165 7.04 27.04 7.26
N ASP A 166 7.31 28.36 7.17
CA ASP A 166 7.22 29.14 5.92
C ASP A 166 8.29 28.70 4.90
N TYR A 167 7.94 27.87 3.91
CA TYR A 167 8.88 27.24 2.97
C TYR A 167 8.52 27.49 1.50
N GLU A 168 9.51 27.86 0.65
CA GLU A 168 9.38 28.17 -0.80
C GLU A 168 8.21 29.11 -1.24
N GLY A 169 7.53 29.80 -0.32
CA GLY A 169 6.35 30.62 -0.60
C GLY A 169 5.00 29.94 -0.28
N TYR A 170 5.04 28.86 0.48
CA TYR A 170 3.95 28.37 1.32
C TYR A 170 4.09 28.93 2.74
N SER A 171 2.98 28.97 3.46
CA SER A 171 2.87 29.46 4.84
C SER A 171 2.89 28.28 5.83
N ALA A 172 3.36 28.51 7.06
CA ALA A 172 3.18 27.54 8.14
C ALA A 172 1.68 27.24 8.36
N GLY A 173 1.31 25.96 8.32
CA GLY A 173 -0.08 25.48 8.38
C GLY A 173 -0.84 25.53 7.04
N GLU A 174 -0.15 25.78 5.93
CA GLU A 174 -0.71 25.60 4.58
C GLU A 174 -0.61 24.12 4.18
N THR A 175 -1.67 23.56 3.58
CA THR A 175 -1.75 22.16 3.13
C THR A 175 -2.08 22.15 1.64
N GLU A 176 -1.38 21.31 0.87
CA GLU A 176 -1.67 21.04 -0.53
C GLU A 176 -1.77 19.50 -0.73
N SER A 177 -2.70 19.06 -1.59
CA SER A 177 -3.08 17.66 -1.75
C SER A 177 -3.10 17.24 -3.22
N GLU A 178 -2.72 16.00 -3.52
CA GLU A 178 -2.71 15.42 -4.88
C GLU A 178 -3.36 14.03 -4.89
N ASP A 179 -4.40 13.89 -5.72
CA ASP A 179 -5.09 12.61 -6.01
C ASP A 179 -4.13 11.68 -6.76
N MET A 180 -3.74 10.57 -6.14
CA MET A 180 -2.86 9.55 -6.71
C MET A 180 -3.60 8.62 -7.67
N GLY A 181 -4.93 8.64 -7.67
CA GLY A 181 -5.77 7.63 -8.29
C GLY A 181 -5.59 6.26 -7.64
N ASN A 182 -5.58 5.23 -8.48
CA ASN A 182 -5.45 3.82 -8.06
C ASN A 182 -4.04 3.51 -7.53
N ILE A 183 -3.94 3.08 -6.27
CA ILE A 183 -2.67 2.79 -5.58
C ILE A 183 -2.09 1.39 -5.89
N GLY A 184 -2.53 0.74 -6.96
CA GLY A 184 -2.01 -0.56 -7.43
C GLY A 184 -2.53 -1.79 -6.67
N VAL A 185 -3.48 -1.59 -5.75
CA VAL A 185 -4.10 -2.64 -4.93
C VAL A 185 -5.63 -2.52 -4.95
N CYS A 186 -6.31 -3.63 -4.70
CA CYS A 186 -7.78 -3.68 -4.66
C CYS A 186 -8.28 -4.53 -3.49
N ALA A 187 -9.48 -4.23 -3.00
CA ALA A 187 -10.19 -5.06 -2.02
C ALA A 187 -11.04 -6.10 -2.76
N ILE A 188 -10.73 -7.39 -2.60
CA ILE A 188 -11.42 -8.52 -3.25
C ILE A 188 -12.20 -9.36 -2.24
N LYS A 189 -13.25 -10.03 -2.72
CA LYS A 189 -14.15 -10.86 -1.91
C LYS A 189 -14.11 -12.32 -2.32
N ILE A 190 -13.47 -13.14 -1.48
CA ILE A 190 -13.40 -14.59 -1.62
C ILE A 190 -14.38 -15.21 -0.62
N GLY A 191 -15.45 -15.81 -1.15
CA GLY A 191 -16.54 -16.36 -0.35
C GLY A 191 -17.24 -15.30 0.51
N ASN A 192 -17.09 -15.41 1.84
CA ASN A 192 -17.66 -14.48 2.83
C ASN A 192 -16.62 -13.52 3.46
N SER A 193 -15.36 -13.61 3.04
CA SER A 193 -14.25 -12.78 3.54
C SER A 193 -13.83 -11.77 2.48
N TRP A 194 -13.33 -10.63 2.95
CA TRP A 194 -12.61 -9.66 2.13
C TRP A 194 -11.11 -9.78 2.37
N TYR A 195 -10.32 -9.42 1.36
CA TYR A 195 -8.86 -9.42 1.38
C TYR A 195 -8.33 -8.25 0.53
N LEU A 196 -7.09 -7.83 0.78
CA LEU A 196 -6.33 -7.00 -0.16
C LEU A 196 -5.74 -7.88 -1.26
N TRP A 197 -5.63 -7.34 -2.48
CA TRP A 197 -5.01 -8.03 -3.61
C TRP A 197 -4.08 -7.07 -4.38
N PRO A 198 -2.81 -7.47 -4.64
CA PRO A 198 -1.86 -6.67 -5.38
C PRO A 198 -2.00 -6.84 -6.90
N GLY A 199 -2.25 -5.74 -7.60
CA GLY A 199 -2.28 -5.66 -9.06
C GLY A 199 -3.59 -6.09 -9.72
N VAL A 200 -4.02 -5.26 -10.67
CA VAL A 200 -5.03 -5.58 -11.69
C VAL A 200 -4.45 -5.07 -13.02
N TYR A 201 -4.49 -5.89 -14.07
CA TYR A 201 -3.74 -5.72 -15.33
C TYR A 201 -4.56 -6.18 -16.54
#